data_AF-A0A9C9W323-F1
#
_entry.id   AF-A0A9C9W323-F1
#
_cell.length_a   1.000
_cell.length_b   1.000
_cell.length_c   1.000
_cell.angle_alpha   90.00
_cell.angle_beta   90.00
_cell.angle_gamma   90.00
#
_symmetry.space_group_name_H-M   'P 1'
#
loop_
_entity.id
_entity.type
_entity.pdbx_description
1 polymer ?
#
loop_
_entity_poly.entity_id
_entity_poly.type
_entity_poly.pdbx_seq_one_letter_code
_entity_poly.pdbx_strand_id
1 'polypeptide(L)'
;MTLHIENTQLRDPERLRSLLLDAAENLGGKGSVVLEPRLPWEAQAMLLADADQQPVVVSFDAEQARMALLNGLQLLEQLSAALPWINQVHDALQQKQRPPRLVVVSEDFPPGAREVLASCPSLKLFRYRALQVNGETGLWLERMNPGREQITDTSLPTAVDEAPPAAELAPEESGESALPPLSAEETAYFQQL
;
A
#
# COMPACT_ATOMS: atom_id res chain seq x y z
N MET A 1 -33.96 -15.25 -4.98
CA MET A 1 -32.69 -14.92 -5.65
C MET A 1 -31.58 -15.22 -4.68
N THR A 2 -30.67 -16.12 -5.02
CA THR A 2 -29.57 -16.56 -4.15
C THR A 2 -28.31 -15.83 -4.60
N LEU A 3 -27.61 -15.18 -3.67
CA LEU A 3 -26.37 -14.47 -3.95
C LEU A 3 -25.21 -15.45 -3.85
N HIS A 4 -24.46 -15.62 -4.94
CA HIS A 4 -23.25 -16.45 -4.98
C HIS A 4 -22.04 -15.53 -4.99
N ILE A 5 -21.19 -15.63 -3.95
CA ILE A 5 -19.94 -14.87 -3.83
C ILE A 5 -18.80 -15.88 -3.71
N GLU A 6 -17.85 -15.79 -4.62
CA GLU A 6 -16.66 -16.65 -4.64
C GLU A 6 -15.40 -15.79 -4.69
N ASN A 7 -14.35 -16.21 -3.99
CA ASN A 7 -13.04 -15.57 -4.07
C ASN A 7 -12.30 -16.16 -5.27
N THR A 8 -11.80 -15.30 -6.16
CA THR A 8 -11.04 -15.72 -7.33
C THR A 8 -9.65 -15.12 -7.28
N GLN A 9 -8.64 -15.88 -7.74
CA GLN A 9 -7.31 -15.32 -7.95
C GLN A 9 -7.30 -14.52 -9.26
N LEU A 10 -6.72 -13.33 -9.22
CA LEU A 10 -6.59 -12.45 -10.37
C LEU A 10 -5.11 -12.20 -10.64
N ARG A 11 -4.52 -13.00 -11.53
CA ARG A 11 -3.09 -12.90 -11.91
C ARG A 11 -2.87 -12.19 -13.25
N ASP A 12 -3.93 -11.92 -13.99
CA ASP A 12 -3.86 -11.21 -15.27
C ASP A 12 -3.75 -9.70 -15.03
N PRO A 13 -2.61 -9.06 -15.35
CA PRO A 13 -2.39 -7.65 -15.10
C PRO A 13 -3.32 -6.75 -15.94
N GLU A 14 -3.73 -7.16 -17.13
CA GLU A 14 -4.63 -6.36 -17.98
C GLU A 14 -6.07 -6.39 -17.44
N ARG A 15 -6.49 -7.55 -16.92
CA ARG A 15 -7.78 -7.68 -16.25
C ARG A 15 -7.80 -6.91 -14.93
N LEU A 16 -6.71 -6.97 -14.15
CA LEU A 16 -6.56 -6.14 -12.95
C LEU A 16 -6.60 -4.65 -13.29
N ARG A 17 -5.87 -4.22 -14.31
CA ARG A 17 -5.90 -2.83 -14.81
C ARG A 17 -7.33 -2.39 -15.15
N SER A 18 -8.07 -3.21 -15.89
CA SER A 18 -9.45 -2.91 -16.29
C SER A 18 -10.36 -2.70 -15.07
N LEU A 19 -10.29 -3.60 -14.08
CA LEU A 19 -11.08 -3.46 -12.86
C LEU A 19 -10.64 -2.27 -11.99
N LEU A 20 -9.35 -1.91 -12.00
CA LEU A 20 -8.86 -0.73 -11.29
C LEU A 20 -9.29 0.57 -11.98
N LEU A 21 -9.46 0.58 -13.31
CA LEU A 21 -10.05 1.71 -14.03
C LEU A 21 -11.51 1.91 -13.61
N ASP A 22 -12.28 0.83 -13.51
CA ASP A 22 -13.66 0.88 -13.01
C ASP A 22 -13.72 1.37 -11.55
N ALA A 23 -12.68 1.08 -10.76
CA ALA A 23 -12.53 1.52 -9.38
C ALA A 23 -11.77 2.86 -9.21
N ALA A 24 -11.52 3.62 -10.28
CA ALA A 24 -10.67 4.82 -10.23
C ALA A 24 -11.13 5.85 -9.18
N GLU A 25 -12.44 6.08 -9.03
CA GLU A 25 -12.98 6.99 -8.02
C GLU A 25 -12.73 6.54 -6.58
N ASN A 26 -12.62 5.23 -6.34
CA ASN A 26 -12.29 4.71 -5.00
C ASN A 26 -10.80 4.94 -4.66
N LEU A 27 -9.94 4.98 -5.68
CA LEU A 27 -8.49 5.15 -5.55
C LEU A 27 -8.09 6.63 -5.50
N GLY A 28 -8.57 7.42 -6.46
CA GLY A 28 -8.31 8.86 -6.60
C GLY A 28 -9.19 9.74 -5.72
N GLY A 29 -10.34 9.23 -5.27
CA GLY A 29 -11.40 9.99 -4.61
C GLY A 29 -12.53 10.35 -5.57
N LYS A 30 -13.72 10.62 -5.02
CA LYS A 30 -14.91 10.99 -5.81
C LYS A 30 -14.60 12.16 -6.74
N GLY A 31 -14.97 12.03 -8.02
CA GLY A 31 -14.67 13.05 -9.03
C GLY A 31 -13.25 12.97 -9.62
N SER A 32 -12.50 11.89 -9.33
CA SER A 32 -11.24 11.64 -10.01
C SER A 32 -11.47 11.26 -11.47
N VAL A 33 -10.60 11.73 -12.35
CA VAL A 33 -10.64 11.47 -13.79
C VAL A 33 -9.40 10.67 -14.20
N VAL A 34 -9.59 9.60 -14.97
CA VAL A 34 -8.47 8.85 -15.56
C VAL A 34 -7.79 9.71 -16.62
N LEU A 35 -6.48 9.86 -16.53
CA LEU A 35 -5.68 10.51 -17.55
C LEU A 35 -5.23 9.47 -18.56
N GLU A 36 -5.61 9.65 -19.84
CA GLU A 36 -5.30 8.67 -20.90
C GLU A 36 -3.80 8.33 -20.97
N PRO A 37 -3.44 7.07 -21.29
CA PRO A 37 -2.07 6.60 -21.35
C PRO A 37 -1.36 7.15 -22.60
N ARG A 38 -1.02 8.44 -22.58
CA ARG A 38 -0.02 9.01 -23.50
C ARG A 38 1.38 9.01 -22.88
N LEU A 39 1.53 8.29 -21.78
CA LEU A 39 2.69 8.33 -20.93
C LEU A 39 3.56 7.12 -21.29
N PRO A 40 4.82 7.32 -21.69
CA PRO A 40 5.68 6.26 -22.24
C PRO A 40 6.28 5.39 -21.13
N TRP A 41 5.47 4.94 -20.17
CA TRP A 41 5.96 4.12 -19.07
C TRP A 41 5.62 2.65 -19.31
N GLU A 42 6.63 1.80 -19.19
CA GLU A 42 6.48 0.34 -19.30
C GLU A 42 5.89 -0.30 -18.04
N ALA A 43 5.69 0.48 -16.97
CA ALA A 43 5.22 -0.03 -15.68
C ALA A 43 3.69 -0.26 -15.66
N GLN A 44 3.25 -1.28 -14.91
CA GLN A 44 1.86 -1.51 -14.54
C GLN A 44 1.34 -0.38 -13.64
N ALA A 45 0.95 0.72 -14.27
CA ALA A 45 0.47 1.90 -13.59
C ALA A 45 -0.60 2.66 -14.40
N MET A 46 -1.34 3.50 -13.70
CA MET A 46 -2.32 4.42 -14.26
C MET A 46 -2.12 5.80 -13.63
N LEU A 47 -2.43 6.85 -14.40
CA LEU A 47 -2.43 8.22 -13.91
C LEU A 47 -3.87 8.72 -13.82
N LEU A 48 -4.21 9.33 -12.69
CA LEU A 48 -5.49 9.98 -12.45
C LEU A 48 -5.26 11.46 -12.11
N ALA A 49 -6.27 12.30 -12.34
CA ALA A 49 -6.40 13.59 -11.68
C ALA A 49 -7.46 13.45 -10.59
N ASP A 50 -7.16 13.84 -9.35
CA ASP A 50 -8.18 13.84 -8.29
C ASP A 50 -9.13 15.05 -8.41
N ALA A 51 -10.09 15.16 -7.49
CA ALA A 51 -11.03 16.29 -7.45
C ALA A 51 -10.34 17.67 -7.29
N ASP A 52 -9.16 17.70 -6.68
CA ASP A 52 -8.33 18.90 -6.54
C ASP A 52 -7.43 19.14 -7.76
N GLN A 53 -7.57 18.31 -8.81
CA GLN A 53 -6.77 18.31 -10.04
C GLN A 53 -5.28 18.04 -9.77
N GLN A 54 -5.01 17.25 -8.74
CA GLN A 54 -3.68 16.76 -8.41
C GLN A 54 -3.43 15.44 -9.13
N PRO A 55 -2.21 15.24 -9.66
CA PRO A 55 -1.85 13.96 -10.25
C PRO A 55 -1.78 12.87 -9.18
N VAL A 56 -2.42 11.74 -9.46
CA VAL A 56 -2.40 10.53 -8.62
C VAL A 56 -1.92 9.37 -9.46
N VAL A 57 -0.83 8.77 -9.01
CA VAL A 57 -0.24 7.57 -9.60
C VAL A 57 -0.84 6.37 -8.91
N VAL A 58 -1.46 5.49 -9.68
CA VAL A 58 -1.89 4.18 -9.19
C VAL A 58 -0.92 3.16 -9.75
N SER A 59 -0.06 2.60 -8.89
CA SER A 59 0.82 1.50 -9.25
C SER A 59 0.27 0.19 -8.69
N PHE A 60 0.34 -0.86 -9.49
CA PHE A 60 -0.20 -2.16 -9.12
C PHE A 60 0.65 -3.29 -9.66
N ASP A 61 0.54 -4.45 -9.01
CA ASP A 61 1.13 -5.70 -9.46
C ASP A 61 0.21 -6.84 -9.00
N ALA A 62 -0.11 -7.74 -9.94
CA ALA A 62 -1.03 -8.84 -9.69
C ALA A 62 -0.38 -9.97 -8.86
N GLU A 63 0.95 -10.03 -8.78
CA GLU A 63 1.68 -11.13 -8.15
C GLU A 63 2.57 -10.68 -6.98
N GLN A 64 3.19 -9.50 -7.10
CA GLN A 64 4.25 -9.05 -6.20
C GLN A 64 3.97 -7.65 -5.63
N ALA A 65 3.44 -7.60 -4.40
CA ALA A 65 3.19 -6.36 -3.67
C ALA A 65 4.42 -5.44 -3.55
N ARG A 66 5.61 -6.04 -3.40
CA ARG A 66 6.88 -5.30 -3.36
C ARG A 66 7.15 -4.56 -4.68
N MET A 67 6.88 -5.21 -5.82
CA MET A 67 7.11 -4.60 -7.13
C MET A 67 6.14 -3.45 -7.38
N ALA A 68 4.87 -3.59 -6.98
CA ALA A 68 3.89 -2.49 -7.03
C ALA A 68 4.40 -1.26 -6.28
N LEU A 69 5.00 -1.43 -5.09
CA LEU A 69 5.56 -0.31 -4.33
C LEU A 69 6.80 0.29 -5.00
N LEU A 70 7.79 -0.53 -5.36
CA LEU A 70 9.06 -0.05 -5.92
C LEU A 70 8.86 0.64 -7.28
N ASN A 71 8.08 0.03 -8.17
CA ASN A 71 7.74 0.60 -9.47
C ASN A 71 6.94 1.90 -9.30
N GLY A 72 6.02 1.93 -8.33
CA GLY A 72 5.27 3.13 -7.99
C GLY A 72 6.14 4.29 -7.52
N LEU A 73 7.12 4.02 -6.65
CA LEU A 73 8.07 5.04 -6.16
C LEU A 73 8.97 5.55 -7.28
N GLN A 74 9.53 4.65 -8.09
CA GLN A 74 10.33 5.03 -9.26
C GLN A 74 9.52 5.90 -10.22
N LEU A 75 8.27 5.52 -10.48
CA LEU A 75 7.39 6.27 -11.36
C LEU A 75 7.04 7.64 -10.77
N LEU A 76 6.84 7.73 -9.46
CA LEU A 76 6.58 8.98 -8.76
C LEU A 76 7.73 9.99 -8.93
N GLU A 77 8.98 9.53 -8.87
CA GLU A 77 10.16 10.36 -9.11
C GLU A 77 10.22 10.85 -10.56
N GLN A 78 10.04 9.95 -11.53
CA GLN A 78 10.00 10.29 -12.96
C GLN A 78 8.89 11.30 -13.27
N LEU A 79 7.73 11.10 -12.66
CA LEU A 79 6.58 11.97 -12.78
C LEU A 79 6.80 13.35 -12.20
N SER A 80 7.46 13.43 -11.04
CA SER A 80 7.78 14.70 -10.41
C SER A 80 8.70 15.53 -11.31
N ALA A 81 9.66 14.88 -11.99
CA ALA A 81 10.53 15.53 -12.97
C ALA A 81 9.78 15.92 -14.28
N ALA A 82 8.82 15.09 -14.72
CA ALA A 82 8.05 15.31 -15.95
C ALA A 82 6.78 16.16 -15.75
N LEU A 83 6.47 16.59 -14.53
CA LEU A 83 5.23 17.28 -14.17
C LEU A 83 4.91 18.51 -15.04
N PRO A 84 5.87 19.37 -15.43
CA PRO A 84 5.59 20.50 -16.32
C PRO A 84 5.05 20.06 -17.68
N TRP A 85 5.59 18.98 -18.24
CA TRP A 85 5.14 18.42 -19.52
C TRP A 85 3.77 17.76 -19.39
N ILE A 86 3.52 17.02 -18.32
CA ILE A 86 2.23 16.34 -18.09
C ILE A 86 1.10 17.36 -17.94
N ASN A 87 1.37 18.48 -17.27
CA ASN A 87 0.44 19.60 -17.16
C ASN A 87 0.12 20.27 -18.52
N GLN A 88 1.01 20.15 -19.51
CA GLN A 88 0.75 20.66 -20.87
C GLN A 88 -0.11 19.70 -21.70
N VAL A 89 0.01 18.39 -21.45
CA VAL A 89 -0.72 17.36 -22.19
C VAL A 89 -2.10 17.06 -21.59
N HIS A 90 -2.27 17.30 -20.28
CA HIS A 90 -3.50 17.01 -19.56
C HIS A 90 -4.12 18.27 -18.94
N ASP A 91 -5.09 18.85 -19.65
CA ASP A 91 -5.87 20.03 -19.19
C ASP A 91 -6.59 19.79 -17.85
N ALA A 92 -6.92 18.54 -17.56
CA ALA A 92 -7.56 18.12 -16.31
C ALA A 92 -6.73 18.47 -15.04
N LEU A 93 -5.42 18.68 -15.18
CA LEU A 93 -4.53 19.09 -14.08
C LEU A 93 -4.46 20.60 -13.87
N GLN A 94 -5.05 21.40 -14.79
CA GLN A 94 -5.11 22.87 -14.72
C GLN A 94 -3.76 23.54 -14.44
N GLN A 95 -2.66 23.00 -14.96
CA GLN A 95 -1.29 23.52 -14.78
C GLN A 95 -0.84 23.62 -13.31
N LYS A 96 -1.49 22.89 -12.39
CA LYS A 96 -1.08 22.87 -10.99
C LYS A 96 0.24 22.12 -10.83
N GLN A 97 1.23 22.76 -10.23
CA GLN A 97 2.53 22.16 -9.92
C GLN A 97 2.55 21.49 -8.54
N ARG A 98 1.49 20.74 -8.21
CA ARG A 98 1.47 19.97 -6.96
C ARG A 98 2.20 18.64 -7.17
N PRO A 99 2.97 18.18 -6.16
CA PRO A 99 3.66 16.91 -6.28
C PRO A 99 2.63 15.78 -6.48
N PRO A 100 2.91 14.81 -7.35
CA PRO A 100 2.05 13.66 -7.52
C PRO A 100 1.93 12.87 -6.21
N ARG A 101 0.79 12.21 -6.02
CA ARG A 101 0.58 11.29 -4.90
C ARG A 101 0.63 9.86 -5.42
N LEU A 102 1.11 8.95 -4.57
CA LEU A 102 1.18 7.53 -4.91
C LEU A 102 0.08 6.74 -4.20
N VAL A 103 -0.59 5.91 -4.97
CA VAL A 103 -1.51 4.86 -4.51
C VAL A 103 -0.92 3.54 -5.00
N VAL A 104 -0.66 2.61 -4.08
CA VAL A 104 -0.19 1.27 -4.41
C VAL A 104 -1.33 0.29 -4.16
N VAL A 105 -1.58 -0.57 -5.14
CA VAL A 105 -2.62 -1.60 -5.06
C VAL A 105 -1.99 -2.97 -5.32
N SER A 106 -2.15 -3.90 -4.38
CA SER A 106 -1.58 -5.25 -4.49
C SER A 106 -2.46 -6.25 -3.76
N GLU A 107 -2.25 -7.56 -3.99
CA GLU A 107 -3.09 -8.58 -3.35
C GLU A 107 -2.88 -8.60 -1.82
N ASP A 108 -1.64 -8.43 -1.38
CA ASP A 108 -1.27 -8.26 0.02
C ASP A 108 -0.51 -6.95 0.22
N PHE A 109 -0.33 -6.53 1.47
CA PHE A 109 0.47 -5.34 1.76
C PHE A 109 1.98 -5.62 1.62
N PRO A 110 2.77 -4.70 1.06
CA PRO A 110 4.20 -4.88 0.95
C PRO A 110 4.85 -4.97 2.35
N PRO A 111 5.98 -5.68 2.49
CA PRO A 111 6.73 -5.71 3.74
C PRO A 111 7.19 -4.29 4.11
N GLY A 112 7.13 -3.92 5.39
CA GLY A 112 7.47 -2.57 5.86
C GLY A 112 6.43 -1.49 5.54
N ALA A 113 5.23 -1.88 5.08
CA ALA A 113 4.18 -0.95 4.68
C ALA A 113 3.79 0.07 5.76
N ARG A 114 3.84 -0.32 7.04
CA ARG A 114 3.48 0.57 8.16
C ARG A 114 4.52 1.68 8.35
N GLU A 115 5.79 1.30 8.32
CA GLU A 115 6.95 2.20 8.46
C GLU A 115 7.01 3.19 7.30
N VAL A 116 6.75 2.71 6.08
CA VAL A 116 6.68 3.54 4.88
C VAL A 116 5.51 4.52 4.97
N LEU A 117 4.32 4.07 5.38
CA LEU A 117 3.16 4.97 5.56
C LEU A 117 3.38 6.01 6.66
N ALA A 118 4.11 5.67 7.73
CA ALA A 118 4.47 6.62 8.78
C ALA A 118 5.41 7.72 8.25
N SER A 119 6.33 7.36 7.35
CA SER A 119 7.29 8.28 6.75
C SER A 119 6.72 9.08 5.57
N CYS A 120 5.69 8.54 4.90
CA CYS A 120 5.12 9.10 3.67
C CYS A 120 3.59 9.20 3.79
N PRO A 121 3.03 10.24 4.43
CA PRO A 121 1.58 10.35 4.66
C PRO A 121 0.76 10.58 3.38
N SER A 122 1.40 11.01 2.29
CA SER A 122 0.77 11.16 0.97
C SER A 122 0.62 9.82 0.23
N LEU A 123 1.31 8.77 0.66
CA LEU A 123 1.19 7.41 0.13
C LEU A 123 -0.10 6.76 0.64
N LYS A 124 -0.80 6.06 -0.24
CA LYS A 124 -1.90 5.17 0.15
C LYS A 124 -1.60 3.76 -0.32
N LEU A 125 -1.83 2.79 0.56
CA LEU A 125 -1.71 1.37 0.24
C LEU A 125 -3.11 0.73 0.31
N PHE A 126 -3.47 -0.01 -0.72
CA PHE A 126 -4.67 -0.82 -0.77
C PHE A 126 -4.30 -2.28 -1.01
N ARG A 127 -4.92 -3.18 -0.24
CA ARG A 127 -5.00 -4.58 -0.63
C ARG A 127 -6.27 -4.79 -1.43
N TYR A 128 -6.21 -5.63 -2.47
CA TYR A 128 -7.39 -6.01 -3.23
C TYR A 128 -7.74 -7.49 -3.01
N ARG A 129 -9.03 -7.80 -3.08
CA ARG A 129 -9.54 -9.17 -3.24
C ARG A 129 -10.48 -9.19 -4.44
N ALA A 130 -10.26 -10.10 -5.37
CA ALA A 130 -11.15 -10.27 -6.51
C ALA A 130 -12.31 -11.19 -6.11
N LEU A 131 -13.53 -10.68 -6.28
CA LEU A 131 -14.75 -11.39 -5.93
C LEU A 131 -15.54 -11.64 -7.20
N GLN A 132 -16.05 -12.86 -7.35
CA GLN A 132 -17.03 -13.18 -8.38
C GLN A 132 -18.42 -13.15 -7.75
N VAL A 133 -19.30 -12.31 -8.29
CA VAL A 133 -20.69 -12.16 -7.84
C VAL A 133 -21.60 -12.40 -9.03
N ASN A 134 -22.39 -13.47 -8.99
CA ASN A 134 -23.32 -13.83 -10.06
C ASN A 134 -22.69 -13.90 -11.47
N GLY A 135 -21.43 -14.31 -11.56
CA GLY A 135 -20.68 -14.42 -12.82
C GLY A 135 -19.85 -13.20 -13.19
N GLU A 136 -20.10 -12.04 -12.57
CA GLU A 136 -19.30 -10.81 -12.77
C GLU A 136 -18.13 -10.74 -11.78
N THR A 137 -16.98 -10.26 -12.22
CA THR A 137 -15.80 -10.08 -11.36
C THR A 137 -15.69 -8.63 -10.93
N GLY A 138 -15.56 -8.39 -9.62
CA GLY A 138 -15.30 -7.08 -9.05
C GLY A 138 -14.10 -7.10 -8.11
N LEU A 139 -13.65 -5.90 -7.70
CA LEU A 139 -12.60 -5.73 -6.69
C LEU A 139 -13.19 -5.23 -5.39
N TRP A 140 -12.84 -5.89 -4.30
CA TRP A 140 -12.95 -5.33 -2.97
C TRP A 140 -11.59 -4.73 -2.58
N LEU A 141 -11.57 -3.43 -2.29
CA LEU A 141 -10.37 -2.67 -1.95
C LEU A 141 -10.37 -2.32 -0.46
N GLU A 142 -9.31 -2.70 0.25
CA GLU A 142 -9.13 -2.36 1.65
C GLU A 142 -7.88 -1.53 1.86
N ARG A 143 -8.06 -0.35 2.45
CA ARG A 143 -6.97 0.58 2.73
C ARG A 143 -6.19 0.16 3.98
N MET A 144 -4.86 0.17 3.91
CA MET A 144 -4.04 0.07 5.11
C MET A 144 -4.22 1.31 5.98
N ASN A 145 -4.56 1.08 7.26
CA ASN A 145 -4.60 2.13 8.27
C ASN A 145 -3.42 1.93 9.22
N PRO A 146 -2.48 2.89 9.32
CA PRO A 146 -1.27 2.74 10.14
C PRO A 146 -1.56 2.59 11.64
N GLY A 147 -2.79 2.91 12.09
CA GLY A 147 -3.21 2.83 13.50
C GLY A 147 -4.24 1.74 13.83
N ARG A 148 -4.56 0.81 12.91
CA ARG A 148 -5.41 -0.36 13.24
C ARG A 148 -4.58 -1.63 13.20
N GLU A 149 -4.42 -2.27 14.36
CA GLU A 149 -4.00 -3.66 14.46
C GLU A 149 -5.03 -4.53 13.73
N GLN A 150 -4.66 -5.09 12.59
CA GLN A 150 -5.39 -6.21 12.01
C GLN A 150 -5.00 -7.46 12.80
N ILE A 151 -5.74 -7.73 13.87
CA ILE A 151 -5.90 -9.10 14.36
C ILE A 151 -6.92 -9.74 13.42
N THR A 152 -6.44 -10.40 12.37
CA THR A 152 -7.21 -11.42 11.66
C THR A 152 -6.43 -12.72 11.71
N ASP A 153 -6.20 -13.21 12.93
CA ASP A 153 -6.09 -14.65 13.14
C ASP A 153 -7.51 -15.21 13.03
N THR A 154 -7.85 -15.71 11.85
CA THR A 154 -8.97 -16.65 11.73
C THR A 154 -8.46 -18.02 12.16
N SER A 155 -8.13 -18.15 13.45
CA SER A 155 -7.91 -19.44 14.09
C SER A 155 -9.29 -20.00 14.44
N LEU A 156 -9.65 -21.10 13.80
CA LEU A 156 -10.81 -21.92 14.14
C LEU A 156 -10.87 -22.17 15.66
N PRO A 157 -12.07 -22.27 16.26
CA PRO A 157 -12.20 -22.56 17.68
C PRO A 157 -11.81 -24.02 17.93
N THR A 158 -10.55 -24.25 18.29
CA THR A 158 -10.16 -25.48 18.97
C THR A 158 -10.64 -25.36 20.40
N ALA A 159 -11.70 -26.11 20.73
CA ALA A 159 -12.12 -26.32 22.10
C ALA A 159 -10.95 -26.90 22.90
N VAL A 160 -10.43 -26.12 23.85
CA VAL A 160 -9.63 -26.64 24.95
C VAL A 160 -10.36 -26.21 26.21
N ASP A 161 -11.15 -27.17 26.70
CA ASP A 161 -11.67 -27.13 28.04
C ASP A 161 -10.51 -27.36 29.02
N GLU A 162 -10.72 -26.87 30.24
CA GLU A 162 -9.98 -27.17 31.47
C GLU A 162 -8.74 -26.31 31.82
N ALA A 163 -8.95 -25.44 32.82
CA ALA A 163 -7.96 -24.85 33.71
C ALA A 163 -8.41 -25.12 35.17
N PRO A 164 -7.59 -24.89 36.21
CA PRO A 164 -6.16 -25.15 36.46
C PRO A 164 -5.97 -25.92 37.80
N PRO A 165 -4.76 -26.00 38.41
CA PRO A 165 -4.51 -25.01 39.48
C PRO A 165 -3.05 -24.54 39.69
N ALA A 166 -2.98 -23.27 40.09
CA ALA A 166 -2.09 -22.54 41.00
C ALA A 166 -0.73 -23.11 41.49
N ALA A 167 0.32 -22.32 41.28
CA ALA A 167 1.46 -22.01 42.17
C ALA A 167 2.34 -20.96 41.44
N GLU A 168 2.98 -19.93 41.97
CA GLU A 168 3.13 -19.27 43.27
C GLU A 168 3.92 -17.96 42.93
N LEU A 169 3.62 -16.83 43.58
CA LEU A 169 4.20 -15.49 43.34
C LEU A 169 5.67 -15.43 43.85
N ALA A 170 6.66 -14.82 43.17
CA ALA A 170 7.12 -13.40 43.26
C ALA A 170 8.64 -13.34 42.87
N PRO A 171 9.35 -12.18 42.84
CA PRO A 171 9.06 -10.85 42.27
C PRO A 171 10.19 -10.29 41.33
N GLU A 172 9.85 -9.18 40.66
CA GLU A 172 10.62 -8.08 40.02
C GLU A 172 12.16 -8.13 39.86
N GLU A 173 12.64 -7.82 38.65
CA GLU A 173 13.68 -6.79 38.43
C GLU A 173 13.46 -6.06 37.09
N SER A 174 13.12 -4.78 37.22
CA SER A 174 13.27 -3.75 36.19
C SER A 174 14.76 -3.50 35.92
N GLY A 175 15.21 -3.76 34.69
CA GLY A 175 16.56 -3.45 34.24
C GLY A 175 16.52 -2.80 32.87
N GLU A 176 16.84 -1.51 32.82
CA GLU A 176 17.15 -0.78 31.61
C GLU A 176 18.04 -1.62 30.70
N SER A 177 17.64 -1.80 29.43
CA SER A 177 18.51 -2.34 28.39
C SER A 177 19.59 -1.30 28.05
N ALA A 178 20.48 -1.04 29.00
CA ALA A 178 21.70 -0.29 28.80
C ALA A 178 22.57 -1.09 27.83
N LEU A 179 22.79 -0.53 26.64
CA LEU A 179 23.75 -1.06 25.68
C LEU A 179 25.09 -1.27 26.39
N PRO A 180 25.81 -2.38 26.11
CA PRO A 180 27.12 -2.60 26.70
C PRO A 180 28.06 -1.44 26.33
N PRO A 181 28.95 -1.01 27.24
CA PRO A 181 29.91 0.05 26.94
C PRO A 181 30.79 -0.38 25.76
N LEU A 182 31.08 0.57 24.87
CA LEU A 182 31.97 0.36 23.73
C LEU A 182 33.32 -0.18 24.21
N SER A 183 33.85 -1.14 23.46
CA SER A 183 35.17 -1.69 23.69
C SER A 183 36.26 -0.63 23.51
N ALA A 184 37.45 -0.88 24.05
CA ALA A 184 38.59 0.02 23.92
C ALA A 184 38.97 0.27 22.45
N GLU A 185 38.74 -0.71 21.58
CA GLU A 185 38.99 -0.61 20.13
C GLU A 185 37.97 0.31 19.45
N GLU A 186 36.69 0.18 19.78
CA GLU A 186 35.62 1.04 19.25
C GLU A 186 35.78 2.50 19.71
N THR A 187 36.20 2.71 20.96
CA THR A 187 36.45 4.05 21.50
C THR A 187 37.59 4.76 20.75
N ALA A 188 38.65 4.02 20.39
CA ALA A 188 39.76 4.58 19.63
C ALA A 188 39.37 4.97 18.19
N TYR A 189 38.46 4.19 17.57
CA TYR A 189 37.95 4.50 16.23
C TYR A 189 37.17 5.82 16.18
N PHE A 190 36.27 6.06 17.15
CA PHE A 190 35.47 7.28 17.18
C PHE A 190 36.25 8.55 17.57
N GLN A 191 37.46 8.42 18.13
CA GLN A 191 38.33 9.57 18.42
C GLN A 191 39.15 10.05 17.21
N GLN A 192 39.16 9.29 16.11
CA GLN A 192 39.90 9.63 14.88
C GLN A 192 39.02 10.20 13.76
N LEU A 193 37.71 10.34 14.01
CA LEU A 193 36.74 11.04 13.15
C LEU A 193 36.54 12.48 13.64
#